data_AF-A0A960J1B3-F1
#
_entry.id   AF-A0A960J1B3-F1
#
_cell.length_a   1.000
_cell.length_b   1.000
_cell.length_c   1.000
_cell.angle_alpha   90.00
_cell.angle_beta   90.00
_cell.angle_gamma   90.00
#
_symmetry.space_group_name_H-M   'P 1'
#
loop_
_entity.id
_entity.type
_entity.pdbx_description
1 polymer ?
#
loop_
_entity_poly.entity_id
_entity_poly.type
_entity_poly.pdbx_seq_one_letter_code
_entity_poly.pdbx_strand_id
1 'polypeptide(L)' 'VAVNPETRLAALARKRGWLVEHFDKAPGGPRPPLPLARRRGATGPGLLESIMNKEPASSGARARKGRR' A
#
# COMPACT_ATOMS: atom_id res chain seq x y z
N VAL A 1 -33.74 -4.42 -0.51
CA VAL A 1 -32.93 -5.59 -0.91
C VAL A 1 -31.88 -5.81 0.17
N ALA A 2 -31.75 -7.03 0.67
CA ALA A 2 -30.72 -7.45 1.61
C ALA A 2 -29.91 -8.58 0.97
N VAL A 3 -28.63 -8.34 0.73
CA VAL A 3 -27.72 -9.28 0.05
C VAL A 3 -26.79 -9.91 1.07
N ASN A 4 -26.70 -11.24 1.05
CA ASN A 4 -25.93 -12.03 2.02
C ASN A 4 -26.14 -11.61 3.48
N PRO A 5 -27.40 -11.35 3.93
CA PRO A 5 -27.64 -10.93 5.29
C PRO A 5 -27.39 -12.07 6.28
N GLU A 6 -26.92 -11.71 7.47
CA GLU A 6 -26.90 -12.62 8.61
C GLU A 6 -28.33 -12.98 9.05
N THR A 7 -28.46 -14.07 9.81
CA THR A 7 -29.76 -14.68 10.14
C THR A 7 -30.78 -13.70 10.73
N ARG A 8 -30.33 -12.80 11.61
CA ARG A 8 -31.21 -11.82 12.26
C ARG A 8 -31.72 -10.77 11.29
N LEU A 9 -30.87 -10.32 10.37
CA LEU A 9 -31.23 -9.32 9.36
C LEU A 9 -32.07 -9.93 8.24
N ALA A 10 -31.83 -11.19 7.90
CA ALA A 10 -32.70 -11.97 7.02
C ALA A 10 -34.13 -12.09 7.58
N ALA A 11 -34.27 -12.35 8.88
CA ALA A 11 -35.59 -12.41 9.54
C ALA A 11 -36.32 -11.07 9.48
N LEU A 12 -35.60 -9.95 9.69
CA LEU A 12 -36.17 -8.61 9.58
C LEU A 12 -36.57 -8.26 8.14
N ALA A 13 -35.71 -8.58 7.17
CA ALA A 13 -35.96 -8.33 5.75
C ALA A 13 -37.20 -9.09 5.25
N ARG A 14 -37.34 -10.37 5.61
CA ARG A 14 -38.55 -11.18 5.31
C ARG A 14 -39.80 -10.57 5.93
N LYS A 15 -39.73 -10.14 7.19
CA LYS A 15 -40.85 -9.48 7.89
C LYS A 15 -41.26 -8.16 7.23
N ARG A 16 -40.33 -7.47 6.56
CA ARG A 16 -40.56 -6.18 5.89
C ARG A 16 -40.84 -6.31 4.39
N GLY A 17 -40.93 -7.54 3.86
CA GLY A 17 -41.13 -7.77 2.42
C GLY A 17 -39.96 -7.32 1.55
N TRP A 18 -38.77 -7.14 2.15
CA TRP A 18 -37.57 -6.81 1.39
C TRP A 18 -37.03 -8.08 0.77
N LEU A 19 -36.68 -8.01 -0.52
CA LEU A 19 -36.00 -9.10 -1.22
C LEU A 19 -34.70 -9.48 -0.50
N VAL A 20 -34.51 -10.78 -0.25
CA VAL A 20 -33.31 -11.37 0.36
C VAL A 20 -32.62 -12.24 -0.67
N GLU A 21 -31.35 -11.97 -0.92
CA GLU A 21 -30.54 -12.74 -1.88
C GLU A 21 -29.31 -13.32 -1.20
N HIS A 22 -28.99 -14.56 -1.55
CA HIS A 22 -27.80 -15.26 -1.12
C HIS A 22 -26.97 -15.62 -2.36
N PHE A 23 -25.77 -15.06 -2.44
CA PHE A 23 -24.82 -15.35 -3.49
C PHE A 23 -23.61 -16.05 -2.90
N ASP A 24 -23.16 -17.10 -3.57
CA ASP A 24 -21.90 -17.74 -3.24
C ASP A 24 -20.73 -16.81 -3.52
N LYS A 25 -19.65 -16.99 -2.75
CA LYS A 25 -18.44 -16.22 -2.92
C LYS A 25 -17.78 -16.60 -4.24
N ALA A 26 -17.52 -15.61 -5.09
CA ALA A 26 -16.73 -15.81 -6.29
C ALA A 26 -15.32 -16.36 -5.95
N PRO A 27 -14.68 -17.14 -6.84
CA PRO A 27 -13.34 -17.72 -6.63
C PRO A 27 -12.21 -16.67 -6.50
N GLY A 28 -12.54 -15.38 -6.60
CA GLY A 28 -11.60 -14.28 -6.63
C GLY A 28 -11.09 -13.99 -8.04
N GLY A 29 -10.22 -13.00 -8.14
CA GLY A 29 -9.50 -12.66 -9.38
C GLY A 29 -8.01 -12.43 -9.08
N PRO A 30 -7.20 -12.15 -10.12
CA PRO A 30 -5.80 -11.77 -9.94
C PRO A 30 -5.65 -10.67 -8.89
N ARG A 31 -4.64 -10.81 -8.01
CA ARG A 31 -4.35 -9.86 -6.93
C ARG A 31 -3.05 -9.11 -7.22
N PRO A 32 -3.03 -8.16 -8.19
CA PRO A 32 -1.86 -7.35 -8.41
C PRO A 32 -1.54 -6.54 -7.15
N PRO A 33 -0.25 -6.30 -6.85
CA PRO A 33 0.12 -5.43 -5.75
C PRO A 33 -0.48 -4.04 -5.99
N LEU A 34 -1.32 -3.59 -5.06
CA LEU A 34 -1.84 -2.23 -5.09
C LEU A 34 -0.68 -1.26 -4.79
N PRO A 35 -0.62 -0.09 -5.44
CA PRO A 35 0.33 0.97 -5.07
C PRO A 35 -0.12 1.60 -3.74
N LEU A 36 -0.01 0.84 -2.66
CA LEU A 36 -0.22 1.34 -1.30
C LEU A 36 1.00 2.14 -0.89
N ALA A 37 0.77 3.30 -0.28
CA ALA A 37 1.85 4.12 0.27
C ALA A 37 2.74 3.28 1.20
N ARG A 38 4.04 3.64 1.24
CA ARG A 38 5.05 2.95 2.06
C ARG A 38 4.54 2.81 3.50
N ARG A 39 4.51 1.58 4.03
CA ARG A 39 4.24 1.33 5.44
C ARG A 39 5.22 2.19 6.26
N ARG A 40 4.69 3.17 7.01
CA ARG A 40 5.51 3.95 7.95
C ARG A 40 6.16 2.94 8.90
N GLY A 41 7.48 2.81 8.85
CA GLY A 41 8.24 1.86 9.67
C GLY A 41 9.02 0.77 8.92
N ALA A 42 9.03 0.73 7.58
CA ALA A 42 10.02 -0.07 6.86
C ALA A 42 11.41 0.58 7.00
N THR A 43 12.14 0.10 8.02
CA THR A 43 13.36 0.61 8.62
C THR A 43 14.44 0.98 7.59
N GLY A 44 14.57 2.27 7.35
CA GLY A 44 15.59 2.87 6.51
C GLY A 44 15.33 4.36 6.39
N PRO A 45 16.38 5.21 6.35
CA PRO A 45 16.21 6.64 6.16
C PRO A 45 15.40 6.87 4.88
N GLY A 46 14.35 7.70 4.98
CA GLY A 46 13.51 8.01 3.83
C GLY A 46 14.35 8.59 2.68
N LEU A 47 13.83 8.54 1.45
CA LEU A 47 14.51 9.12 0.29
C LEU A 47 14.94 10.57 0.55
N LEU A 48 14.07 11.36 1.20
CA LEU A 48 14.35 12.72 1.63
C LEU A 48 15.54 12.80 2.60
N GLU A 49 15.60 11.91 3.59
CA GLU A 49 16.70 11.82 4.55
C GLU A 49 18.03 11.48 3.85
N SER A 50 18.00 10.55 2.88
CA SER A 50 19.17 10.20 2.07
C SER A 50 19.63 11.34 1.15
N ILE A 51 18.69 12.10 0.60
CA ILE A 51 18.98 13.29 -0.20
C ILE A 51 19.62 14.39 0.67
N MET A 52 19.09 14.61 1.87
CA MET A 52 19.60 15.64 2.78
C MET A 52 20.97 15.28 3.36
N ASN A 53 21.25 13.99 3.59
CA ASN A 53 22.51 13.52 4.19
C ASN A 53 23.59 13.15 3.14
N LYS A 54 23.36 13.39 1.85
CA LYS A 54 24.36 13.15 0.82
C LYS A 54 25.38 14.29 0.80
N GLU A 55 26.50 14.08 1.48
CA GLU A 55 27.63 15.01 1.38
C GLU A 55 28.09 15.12 -0.09
N PRO A 56 28.33 16.35 -0.61
CA PRO A 56 28.90 16.51 -1.93
C PRO A 56 30.30 15.89 -1.91
N ALA A 57 30.50 14.85 -2.71
CA ALA A 57 31.79 14.20 -2.89
C ALA A 57 32.86 15.28 -3.03
N SER A 58 33.81 15.31 -2.08
CA SER A 58 34.89 16.29 -2.03
C SER A 58 35.59 16.31 -3.39
N SER A 59 35.36 17.37 -4.15
CA SER A 59 36.06 17.63 -5.41
C SER A 59 37.50 18.04 -5.08
N GLY A 60 38.33 17.04 -4.81
CA GLY A 60 39.78 17.18 -4.60
C GLY A 60 40.54 16.86 -5.87
N ALA A 61 40.26 17.56 -6.96
CA ALA A 61 41.00 17.41 -8.21
C ALA A 61 42.27 18.29 -8.21
N ARG A 62 43.41 17.64 -8.53
CA ARG A 62 44.70 18.17 -9.01
C ARG A 62 45.63 18.86 -8.00
N ALA A 63 46.69 18.13 -7.65
CA ALA A 63 48.03 18.70 -7.52
C ALA A 63 49.04 17.80 -8.27
N ARG A 64 49.25 18.09 -9.56
CA ARG A 64 50.43 17.63 -10.29
C ARG A 64 51.64 18.35 -9.67
N LYS A 65 52.50 17.63 -8.96
CA LYS A 65 53.82 18.14 -8.58
C LYS A 65 54.88 17.31 -9.28
N GLY A 66 55.44 17.87 -10.35
CA GLY A 66 56.66 17.36 -10.95
C GLY A 66 57.83 17.51 -9.98
N ARG A 67 58.76 16.56 -10.06
CA ARG A 67 60.15 16.80 -9.72
C ARG A 67 61.02 16.00 -10.68
N ARG A 68 61.90 16.75 -11.33
CA ARG A 68 63.09 16.27 -12.04
C ARG A 68 64.02 15.56 -11.07
#